data_AF-A0A0N1GF13-F1
#
_entry.id   AF-A0A0N1GF13-F1
#
_cell.length_a   1.000
_cell.length_b   1.000
_cell.length_c   1.000
_cell.angle_alpha   90.00
_cell.angle_beta   90.00
_cell.angle_gamma   90.00
#
_symmetry.space_group_name_H-M   'P 1'
#
loop_
_entity.id
_entity.type
_entity.pdbx_description
1 polymer ?
#
loop_
_entity_poly.entity_id
_entity_poly.type
_entity_poly.pdbx_seq_one_letter_code
_entity_poly.pdbx_strand_id
1 'polypeptide(L)'
;MFWVLLLLLAWAAAVPACLRLCLAAVRAAAVGTDAAHGYDLTLYEAAFLSGGPARVADLTLVSMARRRRLLLAHTGWATVVDPNGRDEMERSVLGAIGPEGQSRIAPVRRRAAAAEAVTALADRLEAAGLAAPDGGRGGVGAAVR
;
A
#
# COMPACT_ATOMS: atom_id res chain seq x y z
N MET A 1 -26.18 44.99 -26.22
CA MET A 1 -25.48 45.40 -24.97
C MET A 1 -25.71 44.43 -23.81
N PHE A 2 -26.95 43.94 -23.58
CA PHE A 2 -27.27 42.95 -22.54
C PHE A 2 -26.49 41.62 -22.66
N TRP A 3 -26.26 41.16 -23.88
CA TRP A 3 -25.48 39.93 -24.16
C TRP A 3 -24.02 40.00 -23.67
N VAL A 4 -23.41 41.18 -23.69
CA VAL A 4 -22.02 41.39 -23.24
C VAL A 4 -21.96 41.30 -21.71
N LEU A 5 -22.97 41.82 -21.01
CA LEU A 5 -23.11 41.69 -19.55
C LEU A 5 -23.33 40.23 -19.12
N LEU A 6 -24.17 39.47 -19.84
CA LEU A 6 -24.36 38.05 -19.58
C LEU A 6 -23.08 37.23 -19.83
N LEU A 7 -22.33 37.54 -20.90
CA LEU A 7 -21.06 36.89 -21.22
C LEU A 7 -20.00 37.16 -20.14
N LEU A 8 -19.91 38.41 -19.67
CA LEU A 8 -19.01 38.83 -18.58
C LEU A 8 -19.35 38.12 -17.27
N LEU A 9 -20.63 37.99 -16.93
CA LEU A 9 -21.08 37.32 -15.71
C LEU A 9 -20.76 35.82 -15.73
N ALA A 10 -20.94 35.16 -16.88
CA ALA A 10 -20.60 33.74 -17.06
C ALA A 10 -19.09 33.50 -16.95
N TRP A 11 -18.27 34.38 -17.56
CA TRP A 11 -16.81 34.34 -17.44
C TRP A 11 -16.36 34.56 -15.99
N ALA A 12 -16.98 35.52 -15.29
CA ALA A 12 -16.66 35.83 -13.90
C ALA A 12 -16.92 34.64 -12.95
N ALA A 13 -17.81 33.71 -13.30
CA ALA A 13 -18.05 32.48 -12.53
C ALA A 13 -17.18 31.29 -12.96
N ALA A 14 -16.88 31.16 -14.26
CA ALA A 14 -16.11 30.04 -14.79
C ALA A 14 -14.60 30.13 -14.44
N VAL A 15 -14.03 31.34 -14.50
CA VAL A 15 -12.62 31.60 -14.17
C VAL A 15 -12.25 31.22 -12.73
N PRO A 16 -13.01 31.61 -11.68
CA PRO A 16 -12.66 31.23 -10.31
C PRO A 16 -12.86 29.74 -10.04
N ALA A 17 -13.80 29.07 -10.70
CA ALA A 17 -13.96 27.62 -10.59
C ALA A 17 -12.74 26.89 -11.18
N CYS A 18 -12.30 27.29 -12.38
CA CYS A 18 -11.12 26.74 -13.03
C CYS A 18 -9.85 27.03 -12.22
N LEU A 19 -9.71 28.25 -11.68
CA LEU A 19 -8.58 28.65 -10.86
C LEU A 19 -8.54 27.87 -9.53
N ARG A 20 -9.68 27.68 -8.86
CA ARG A 20 -9.76 26.86 -7.64
C ARG A 20 -9.40 25.42 -7.91
N LEU A 21 -9.83 24.86 -9.04
CA LEU A 21 -9.48 23.50 -9.43
C LEU A 21 -7.98 23.37 -9.72
N CYS A 22 -7.40 24.32 -10.45
CA CYS A 22 -5.96 24.36 -10.72
C CYS A 22 -5.15 24.49 -9.42
N LEU A 23 -5.57 25.36 -8.50
CA LEU A 23 -4.91 25.51 -7.20
C LEU A 23 -5.07 24.27 -6.32
N ALA A 24 -6.22 23.59 -6.35
CA ALA A 24 -6.40 22.33 -5.65
C ALA A 24 -5.49 21.23 -6.21
N ALA A 25 -5.38 21.12 -7.55
CA ALA A 25 -4.50 20.17 -8.21
C ALA A 25 -3.02 20.45 -7.91
N VAL A 26 -2.59 21.72 -7.94
CA VAL A 26 -1.21 22.13 -7.62
C VAL A 26 -0.89 21.88 -6.14
N ARG A 27 -1.82 22.17 -5.22
CA ARG A 27 -1.63 21.87 -3.80
C ARG A 27 -1.53 20.37 -3.54
N ALA A 28 -2.37 19.56 -4.18
CA ALA A 28 -2.29 18.11 -4.09
C ALA A 28 -0.94 17.58 -4.63
N ALA A 29 -0.45 18.14 -5.74
CA ALA A 29 0.85 17.77 -6.30
C ALA A 29 2.02 18.20 -5.39
N ALA A 30 1.96 19.40 -4.80
CA ALA A 30 3.01 19.93 -3.92
C ALA A 30 3.16 19.13 -2.61
N VAL A 31 2.04 18.69 -2.02
CA VAL A 31 2.05 17.79 -0.85
C VAL A 31 2.73 16.46 -1.19
N GLY A 32 2.53 15.95 -2.42
CA GLY A 32 3.21 14.75 -2.91
C GLY A 32 4.71 14.93 -3.13
N THR A 33 5.16 16.11 -3.55
CA THR A 33 6.60 16.37 -3.77
C THR A 33 7.39 16.63 -2.50
N ASP A 34 6.81 17.29 -1.49
CA ASP A 34 7.49 17.55 -0.21
C ASP A 34 7.64 16.29 0.64
N ALA A 35 6.68 15.36 0.57
CA ALA A 35 6.81 14.03 1.21
C ALA A 35 7.89 13.16 0.54
N ALA A 36 8.10 13.31 -0.77
CA ALA A 36 9.03 12.49 -1.55
C ALA A 36 10.52 12.86 -1.37
N HIS A 37 10.85 14.07 -0.90
CA HIS A 37 12.24 14.53 -0.79
C HIS A 37 12.94 14.16 0.54
N GLY A 38 12.30 13.39 1.42
CA GLY A 38 12.91 13.00 2.72
C GLY A 38 12.51 11.64 3.29
N TYR A 39 11.64 10.87 2.65
CA TYR A 39 11.19 9.56 3.13
C TYR A 39 11.79 8.43 2.28
N ASP A 40 12.89 7.83 2.77
CA ASP A 40 13.41 6.61 2.14
C ASP A 40 12.48 5.45 2.51
N LEU A 41 11.58 5.09 1.58
CA LEU A 41 10.61 4.01 1.77
C LEU A 41 11.35 2.71 2.03
N THR A 42 10.99 2.04 3.13
CA THR A 42 11.44 0.67 3.34
C THR A 42 10.88 -0.24 2.24
N LEU A 43 11.54 -1.37 1.98
CA LEU A 43 11.05 -2.33 0.98
C LEU A 43 9.63 -2.84 1.29
N TYR A 44 9.28 -2.98 2.57
CA TYR A 44 7.93 -3.39 2.99
C TYR A 44 6.90 -2.30 2.70
N GLU A 45 7.23 -1.02 2.94
CA GLU A 45 6.35 0.11 2.60
C GLU A 45 6.18 0.24 1.10
N ALA A 46 7.26 0.15 0.32
CA ALA A 46 7.19 0.15 -1.14
C ALA A 46 6.35 -1.02 -1.66
N ALA A 47 6.49 -2.22 -1.07
CA ALA A 47 5.67 -3.36 -1.41
C ALA A 47 4.19 -3.11 -1.10
N PHE A 48 3.87 -2.58 0.08
CA PHE A 48 2.52 -2.24 0.48
C PHE A 48 1.89 -1.20 -0.46
N LEU A 49 2.61 -0.12 -0.78
CA LEU A 49 2.10 0.92 -1.67
C LEU A 49 1.91 0.38 -3.11
N SER A 50 2.73 -0.57 -3.54
CA SER A 50 2.64 -1.15 -4.89
C SER A 50 1.54 -2.22 -5.05
N GLY A 51 1.07 -2.86 -3.98
CA GLY A 51 0.18 -4.01 -4.10
C GLY A 51 -0.52 -4.47 -2.81
N GLY A 52 -0.49 -3.64 -1.78
CA GLY A 52 -1.14 -3.86 -0.50
C GLY A 52 -0.54 -4.99 0.34
N PRO A 53 -1.30 -5.50 1.32
CA PRO A 53 -0.85 -6.50 2.28
C PRO A 53 -0.30 -7.79 1.66
N ALA A 54 -0.92 -8.25 0.56
CA ALA A 54 -0.50 -9.46 -0.14
C ALA A 54 0.92 -9.33 -0.74
N ARG A 55 1.26 -8.15 -1.24
CA ARG A 55 2.59 -7.87 -1.82
C ARG A 55 3.68 -7.82 -0.76
N VAL A 56 3.36 -7.34 0.43
CA VAL A 56 4.27 -7.40 1.59
C VAL A 56 4.56 -8.86 1.95
N ALA A 57 3.53 -9.71 2.04
CA ALA A 57 3.71 -11.13 2.33
C ALA A 57 4.59 -11.84 1.28
N ASP A 58 4.37 -11.56 -0.02
CA ASP A 58 5.18 -12.10 -1.10
C ASP A 58 6.64 -11.64 -1.02
N LEU A 59 6.87 -10.34 -0.78
CA LEU A 59 8.21 -9.80 -0.59
C LEU A 59 8.92 -10.48 0.58
N THR A 60 8.26 -10.65 1.72
CA THR A 60 8.84 -11.30 2.90
C THR A 60 9.21 -12.75 2.59
N LEU A 61 8.32 -13.52 1.98
CA LEU A 61 8.58 -14.91 1.57
C LEU A 61 9.80 -15.02 0.64
N VAL A 62 9.85 -14.18 -0.40
CA VAL A 62 10.95 -14.18 -1.37
C VAL A 62 12.26 -13.70 -0.74
N SER A 63 12.23 -12.66 0.10
CA SER A 63 13.40 -12.16 0.83
C SER A 63 13.99 -13.23 1.75
N MET A 64 13.14 -13.92 2.53
CA MET A 64 13.58 -15.03 3.38
C MET A 64 14.15 -16.20 2.56
N ALA A 65 13.53 -16.53 1.43
CA ALA A 65 14.03 -17.59 0.55
C ALA A 65 15.41 -17.25 -0.05
N ARG A 66 15.58 -16.01 -0.53
CA ARG A 66 16.87 -15.52 -1.05
C ARG A 66 17.97 -15.53 0.02
N ARG A 67 17.61 -15.27 1.28
CA ARG A 67 18.51 -15.33 2.45
C ARG A 67 18.69 -16.75 3.01
N ARG A 68 18.15 -17.78 2.35
CA ARG A 68 18.21 -19.20 2.76
C ARG A 68 17.57 -19.50 4.12
N ARG A 69 16.54 -18.75 4.47
CA ARG A 69 15.80 -18.92 5.74
C ARG A 69 14.49 -19.67 5.56
N LEU A 70 13.96 -19.64 4.33
CA LEU A 70 12.90 -20.52 3.86
C LEU A 70 13.36 -21.25 2.60
N LEU A 71 12.85 -22.46 2.42
CA LEU A 71 12.84 -23.16 1.14
C LEU A 71 11.43 -23.07 0.56
N LEU A 72 11.30 -22.45 -0.60
CA LEU A 72 10.04 -22.41 -1.35
C LEU A 72 10.11 -23.46 -2.45
N ALA A 73 9.45 -24.58 -2.23
CA ALA A 73 9.42 -25.68 -3.18
C ALA A 73 8.51 -25.34 -4.37
N HIS A 74 8.93 -25.77 -5.58
CA HIS A 74 8.13 -25.64 -6.81
C HIS A 74 6.77 -26.35 -6.72
N THR A 75 6.60 -27.27 -5.77
CA THR A 75 5.33 -27.96 -5.45
C THR A 75 4.37 -27.12 -4.61
N GLY A 76 4.72 -25.87 -4.27
CA GLY A 76 3.88 -24.94 -3.53
C GLY A 76 3.96 -25.08 -2.01
N TRP A 77 5.09 -25.58 -1.49
CA TRP A 77 5.38 -25.69 -0.06
C TRP A 77 6.43 -24.68 0.38
N ALA A 78 6.26 -24.12 1.57
CA ALA A 78 7.26 -23.35 2.29
C ALA A 78 7.76 -24.19 3.46
N THR A 79 9.08 -24.37 3.55
CA THR A 79 9.75 -25.08 4.64
C THR A 79 10.71 -24.12 5.34
N VAL A 80 10.68 -24.09 6.66
CA VAL A 80 11.58 -23.29 7.49
C VAL A 80 12.96 -23.93 7.50
N VAL A 81 13.97 -23.14 7.12
CA VAL A 81 15.38 -23.54 7.18
C VAL A 81 16.05 -22.92 8.40
N ASP A 82 15.70 -21.66 8.72
CA ASP A 82 16.19 -20.95 9.90
C ASP A 82 15.01 -20.28 10.63
N PRO A 83 14.65 -20.75 11.86
CA PRO A 83 13.48 -20.29 12.59
C PRO A 83 13.64 -18.90 13.25
N ASN A 84 14.79 -18.24 13.13
CA ASN A 84 15.06 -16.99 13.86
C ASN A 84 14.66 -15.73 13.07
N GLY A 85 13.37 -15.38 13.06
CA GLY A 85 12.87 -14.15 12.40
C GLY A 85 13.59 -12.88 12.87
N ARG A 86 14.17 -12.11 11.95
CA ARG A 86 14.97 -10.90 12.24
C ARG A 86 14.10 -9.68 12.46
N ASP A 87 12.94 -9.64 11.82
CA ASP A 87 11.97 -8.57 11.93
C ASP A 87 10.56 -9.13 12.19
N GLU A 88 9.60 -8.22 12.39
CA GLU A 88 8.20 -8.56 12.63
C GLU A 88 7.55 -9.30 11.47
N MET A 89 7.86 -8.95 10.22
CA MET A 89 7.29 -9.55 9.03
C MET A 89 7.74 -11.00 8.89
N GLU A 90 9.03 -11.27 9.06
CA GLU A 90 9.60 -12.61 9.02
C GLU A 90 9.05 -13.47 10.17
N ARG A 91 8.90 -12.91 11.38
CA ARG A 91 8.24 -13.60 12.51
C ARG A 91 6.79 -13.94 12.20
N SER A 92 6.04 -13.05 11.54
CA SER A 92 4.67 -13.34 11.10
C SER A 92 4.61 -14.47 10.07
N VAL A 93 5.55 -14.54 9.13
CA VAL A 93 5.64 -15.65 8.16
C VAL A 93 5.95 -16.97 8.86
N LEU A 94 6.91 -16.99 9.79
CA LEU A 94 7.26 -18.19 10.57
C LEU A 94 6.08 -18.66 11.41
N GLY A 95 5.38 -17.75 12.10
CA GLY A 95 4.16 -18.06 12.84
C GLY A 95 3.04 -18.58 11.94
N ALA A 96 2.90 -18.06 10.72
CA ALA A 96 1.92 -18.52 9.74
C ALA A 96 2.21 -19.92 9.16
N ILE A 97 3.48 -20.33 9.12
CA ILE A 97 3.90 -21.71 8.79
C ILE A 97 3.60 -22.64 9.96
N GLY A 98 3.87 -22.18 11.19
CA GLY A 98 3.60 -22.93 12.41
C GLY A 98 4.76 -23.83 12.85
N PRO A 99 4.60 -24.53 14.00
CA PRO A 99 5.69 -25.28 14.65
C PRO A 99 6.17 -26.50 13.86
N GLU A 100 5.34 -27.04 12.97
CA GLU A 100 5.70 -28.15 12.07
C GLU A 100 6.78 -27.79 11.05
N GLY A 101 7.12 -26.49 10.93
CA GLY A 101 8.21 -26.03 10.07
C GLY A 101 7.92 -26.14 8.57
N GLN A 102 6.75 -26.63 8.15
CA GLN A 102 6.35 -26.70 6.75
C GLN A 102 4.86 -26.44 6.55
N SER A 103 4.51 -25.72 5.48
CA SER A 103 3.12 -25.43 5.14
C SER A 103 2.96 -25.07 3.67
N ARG A 104 1.74 -25.13 3.14
CA ARG A 104 1.45 -24.68 1.77
C ARG A 104 1.65 -23.16 1.67
N ILE A 105 2.26 -22.69 0.58
CA ILE A 105 2.56 -21.25 0.39
C ILE A 105 1.29 -20.40 0.37
N ALA A 106 0.23 -20.86 -0.30
CA ALA A 106 -1.01 -20.08 -0.45
C ALA A 106 -1.67 -19.68 0.89
N PRO A 107 -1.92 -20.59 1.85
CA PRO A 107 -2.44 -20.20 3.15
C PRO A 107 -1.44 -19.41 4.00
N VAL A 108 -0.13 -19.70 3.92
CA VAL A 108 0.90 -18.90 4.60
C VAL A 108 0.85 -17.45 4.11
N ARG A 109 0.83 -17.22 2.80
CA ARG A 109 0.72 -15.88 2.20
C ARG A 109 -0.51 -15.12 2.72
N ARG A 110 -1.69 -15.77 2.76
CA ARG A 110 -2.91 -15.13 3.27
C ARG A 110 -2.81 -14.75 4.74
N ARG A 111 -2.28 -15.65 5.58
CA ARG A 111 -2.12 -15.37 7.02
C ARG A 111 -1.07 -14.30 7.28
N ALA A 112 0.05 -14.34 6.56
CA ALA A 112 1.10 -13.32 6.66
C ALA A 112 0.59 -11.94 6.20
N ALA A 113 -0.21 -11.88 5.13
CA ALA A 113 -0.82 -10.63 4.68
C ALA A 113 -1.84 -10.06 5.69
N ALA A 114 -2.49 -10.92 6.48
CA ALA A 114 -3.42 -10.53 7.54
C ALA A 114 -2.75 -10.39 8.92
N ALA A 115 -1.42 -10.43 8.98
CA ALA A 115 -0.70 -10.35 10.24
C ALA A 115 -0.74 -8.94 10.82
N GLU A 116 -0.74 -8.85 12.15
CA GLU A 116 -0.75 -7.59 12.89
C GLU A 116 0.39 -6.64 12.48
N ALA A 117 1.57 -7.17 12.15
CA ALA A 117 2.68 -6.39 11.63
C ALA A 117 2.35 -5.66 10.31
N VAL A 118 1.57 -6.29 9.43
CA VAL A 118 1.13 -5.69 8.16
C VAL A 118 0.03 -4.67 8.39
N THR A 119 -0.88 -4.92 9.33
CA THR A 119 -1.89 -3.93 9.75
C THR A 119 -1.22 -2.71 10.35
N ALA A 120 -0.28 -2.88 11.28
CA ALA A 120 0.47 -1.78 11.89
C ALA A 120 1.30 -0.99 10.85
N LEU A 121 1.80 -1.66 9.81
CA LEU A 121 2.43 -0.99 8.68
C LEU A 121 1.43 -0.13 7.89
N ALA A 122 0.24 -0.66 7.61
CA ALA A 122 -0.84 0.07 6.95
C ALA A 122 -1.22 1.32 7.76
N ASP A 123 -1.45 1.17 9.07
CA ASP A 123 -1.81 2.27 9.97
C ASP A 123 -0.75 3.38 9.97
N ARG A 124 0.54 3.03 9.96
CA ARG A 124 1.63 4.01 9.86
C ARG A 124 1.62 4.74 8.52
N LEU A 125 1.39 4.02 7.42
CA LEU A 125 1.31 4.63 6.09
C LEU A 125 0.08 5.52 5.94
N GLU A 126 -1.05 5.15 6.54
CA GLU A 126 -2.26 5.98 6.59
C GLU A 126 -2.03 7.24 7.44
N ALA A 127 -1.41 7.11 8.61
CA ALA A 127 -1.04 8.25 9.46
C ALA A 127 -0.05 9.20 8.77
N ALA A 128 0.83 8.66 7.92
CA ALA A 128 1.75 9.45 7.08
C ALA A 128 1.07 10.05 5.83
N GLY A 129 -0.20 9.73 5.56
CA GLY A 129 -0.92 10.17 4.36
C GLY A 129 -0.45 9.49 3.06
N LEU A 130 0.31 8.40 3.16
CA LEU A 130 0.84 7.65 2.02
C LEU A 130 -0.13 6.55 1.54
N ALA A 131 -1.00 6.05 2.42
CA ALA A 131 -2.04 5.09 2.09
C ALA A 131 -3.44 5.66 2.40
N ALA A 132 -4.42 5.31 1.58
CA ALA A 132 -5.82 5.64 1.85
C ALA A 132 -6.42 4.62 2.82
N PRO A 133 -7.29 5.04 3.75
CA PRO A 133 -7.97 4.13 4.67
C PRO A 133 -8.75 3.06 3.91
N ASP A 134 -8.59 1.81 4.33
CA ASP A 134 -9.15 0.64 3.66
C ASP A 134 -10.68 0.71 3.44
N GLY A 135 -11.39 1.51 4.26
CA GLY A 135 -12.83 1.80 4.10
C GLY A 135 -13.21 2.61 2.86
N GLY A 136 -12.26 3.24 2.16
CA GLY A 136 -12.53 4.09 0.99
C GLY A 136 -12.55 3.35 -0.37
N ARG A 137 -11.84 2.22 -0.49
CA ARG A 137 -11.72 1.51 -1.79
C ARG A 137 -13.00 0.85 -2.27
N GLY A 138 -13.92 0.53 -1.35
CA GLY A 138 -15.26 0.05 -1.69
C GLY A 138 -16.10 1.08 -2.46
N GLY A 139 -15.88 2.38 -2.20
CA GLY A 139 -16.65 3.46 -2.85
C GLY A 139 -16.28 3.65 -4.33
N VAL A 140 -15.00 3.53 -4.68
CA VAL A 140 -14.55 3.73 -6.07
C VAL A 140 -14.93 2.52 -6.94
N GLY A 141 -14.83 1.30 -6.41
CA GLY A 141 -15.28 0.09 -7.11
C GLY A 141 -16.80 -0.02 -7.23
N ALA A 142 -17.56 0.56 -6.31
CA ALA A 142 -19.02 0.66 -6.38
C ALA A 142 -19.49 1.76 -7.34
N ALA A 143 -18.74 2.86 -7.47
CA ALA A 143 -19.08 3.97 -8.37
C ALA A 143 -18.83 3.66 -9.87
N VAL A 144 -18.16 2.55 -10.19
CA VAL A 144 -17.85 2.12 -11.57
C VAL A 144 -18.81 1.02 -12.05
N ARG A 145 -19.86 0.69 -11.28
CA ARG A 145 -20.81 -0.37 -11.64
C ARG A 145 -22.20 0.16 -11.97
#